data_AF-A0A2P4YFC1-F1
#
_entry.id   AF-A0A2P4YFC1-F1
#
_cell.length_a   1.000
_cell.length_b   1.000
_cell.length_c   1.000
_cell.angle_alpha   90.00
_cell.angle_beta   90.00
_cell.angle_gamma   90.00
#
_symmetry.space_group_name_H-M   'P 1'
#
loop_
_entity.id
_entity.type
_entity.pdbx_description
1 polymer ?
#
loop_
_entity_poly.entity_id
_entity_poly.type
_entity_poly.pdbx_seq_one_letter_code
_entity_poly.pdbx_strand_id
1 'polypeptide(L)'
;MLKHLRVIFLQDSVLLIQRYPNHRLWKHPLFSTSDSSVYGNKPELHTLDIVVPQLAAILKENFDTLNGKIDALAAGVDSIKDLSKQRLVIRWEDVDVGEHSDVGARVNRETSNSGAGGDKCSCPVVKLSRAVRTVVELWMEYTSEVGGQISIAEADKLMGTKWRQNPTEARFYLRRKRYYDAIATIAARDSITHEATTELLEVKRNSSGLSLNAFTKQLDDLTQLHT
;
A
#
# COMPACT_ATOMS: atom_id res chain seq x y z
N MET A 1 27.48 -5.42 5.36
CA MET A 1 26.97 -6.18 6.53
C MET A 1 27.88 -6.07 7.75
N LEU A 2 29.08 -6.68 7.78
CA LEU A 2 29.96 -6.67 8.97
C LEU A 2 30.38 -5.27 9.48
N LYS A 3 30.54 -4.30 8.58
CA LYS A 3 30.87 -2.91 8.95
C LYS A 3 29.76 -2.24 9.78
N HIS A 4 28.51 -2.55 9.48
CA HIS A 4 27.36 -1.94 10.15
C HIS A 4 27.13 -2.54 11.54
N LEU A 5 27.24 -3.87 11.66
CA LEU A 5 27.20 -4.56 12.94
C LEU A 5 28.30 -4.08 13.90
N ARG A 6 29.49 -3.79 13.38
CA ARG A 6 30.59 -3.24 14.18
C ARG A 6 30.21 -1.91 14.83
N VAL A 7 29.57 -0.99 14.08
CA VAL A 7 29.19 0.34 14.59
C VAL A 7 28.14 0.21 15.69
N ILE A 8 27.07 -0.55 15.44
CA ILE A 8 25.99 -0.78 16.41
C ILE A 8 26.55 -1.42 17.68
N PHE A 9 27.35 -2.47 17.54
CA PHE A 9 27.92 -3.18 18.69
C PHE A 9 28.85 -2.30 19.53
N LEU A 10 29.65 -1.44 18.91
CA LEU A 10 30.53 -0.50 19.62
C LEU A 10 29.73 0.60 20.33
N GLN A 11 28.69 1.12 19.69
CA GLN A 11 27.79 2.11 20.28
C GLN A 11 27.08 1.56 21.53
N ASP A 12 26.57 0.33 21.46
CA ASP A 12 25.81 -0.29 22.55
C ASP A 12 26.72 -0.95 23.60
N SER A 13 28.02 -1.10 23.32
CA SER A 13 28.96 -1.75 24.22
C SER A 13 29.02 -1.09 25.60
N VAL A 14 28.84 0.23 25.70
CA VAL A 14 28.83 0.96 26.98
C VAL A 14 27.68 0.49 27.87
N LEU A 15 26.48 0.34 27.31
CA LEU A 15 25.31 -0.17 28.02
C LEU A 15 25.47 -1.66 28.38
N LEU A 16 26.04 -2.44 27.45
CA LEU A 16 26.25 -3.87 27.62
C LEU A 16 27.35 -4.19 28.66
N ILE A 17 28.38 -3.35 28.78
CA ILE A 17 29.42 -3.44 29.82
C ILE A 17 28.80 -3.18 31.19
N GLN A 18 27.92 -2.18 31.31
CA GLN A 18 27.22 -1.89 32.57
C GLN A 18 26.28 -3.03 32.97
N ARG A 19 25.59 -3.64 32.00
CA ARG A 19 24.63 -4.72 32.26
C ARG A 19 25.28 -6.08 32.51
N TYR A 20 26.41 -6.36 31.86
CA TYR A 20 27.11 -7.65 31.93
C TYR A 20 28.62 -7.44 32.16
N PRO A 21 29.05 -6.89 33.32
CA PRO A 21 30.44 -6.49 33.55
C PRO A 21 31.43 -7.66 33.52
N ASN A 22 30.98 -8.87 33.83
CA ASN A 22 31.82 -10.06 33.91
C ASN A 22 32.02 -10.79 32.57
N HIS A 23 31.52 -10.24 31.46
CA HIS A 23 31.59 -10.90 30.16
C HIS A 23 33.03 -10.95 29.61
N ARG A 24 33.40 -12.07 28.98
CA ARG A 24 34.77 -12.29 28.44
C ARG A 24 35.16 -11.29 27.35
N LEU A 25 34.19 -10.76 26.61
CA LEU A 25 34.43 -9.76 25.56
C LEU A 25 35.04 -8.47 26.10
N TRP A 26 34.71 -8.07 27.33
CA TRP A 26 35.19 -6.82 27.93
C TRP A 26 36.62 -6.90 28.46
N LYS A 27 37.15 -8.12 28.64
CA LYS A 27 38.55 -8.36 29.00
C LYS A 27 39.51 -8.19 27.82
N HIS A 28 38.97 -7.93 26.62
CA HIS A 28 39.78 -7.74 25.43
C HIS A 28 40.45 -6.35 25.44
N PRO A 29 41.72 -6.22 25.01
CA PRO A 29 42.47 -4.96 25.03
C PRO A 29 41.73 -3.78 24.37
N LEU A 30 40.92 -4.06 23.33
CA LEU A 30 40.10 -3.08 22.63
C LEU A 30 39.18 -2.26 23.55
N PHE A 31 38.64 -2.87 24.62
CA PHE A 31 37.75 -2.22 25.58
C PHE A 31 38.47 -1.73 26.84
N SER A 32 39.78 -1.96 26.93
CA SER A 32 40.64 -1.54 28.05
C SER A 32 41.53 -0.34 27.70
N THR A 33 41.68 -0.01 26.41
CA THR A 33 42.36 1.20 25.96
C THR A 33 41.59 2.46 26.37
N SER A 34 42.32 3.46 26.89
CA SER A 34 41.82 4.72 27.46
C SER A 34 40.98 5.61 26.52
N ASP A 35 40.95 5.29 25.22
CA ASP A 35 40.13 5.97 24.20
C ASP A 35 38.63 5.59 24.29
N SER A 36 38.27 4.63 25.14
CA SER A 36 36.86 4.28 25.44
C SER A 36 36.08 5.45 26.06
N SER A 37 36.78 6.47 26.57
CA SER A 37 36.19 7.72 27.08
C SER A 37 35.57 8.61 25.98
N VAL A 38 35.99 8.46 24.72
CA VAL A 38 35.47 9.24 23.58
C VAL A 38 34.01 8.89 23.26
N TYR A 39 33.61 7.64 23.56
CA TYR A 39 32.25 7.13 23.34
C TYR A 39 31.36 7.26 24.60
N GLY A 40 31.90 7.79 25.69
CA GLY A 40 31.19 8.04 26.95
C GLY A 40 30.41 9.36 26.99
N ASN A 41 30.48 10.17 25.93
CA ASN A 41 29.54 11.26 25.76
C ASN A 41 28.16 10.65 25.53
N LYS A 42 27.40 10.52 26.61
CA LYS A 42 25.95 10.31 26.59
C LYS A 42 25.40 11.17 25.44
N PRO A 43 24.90 10.60 24.32
CA PRO A 43 23.79 11.27 23.70
C PRO A 43 22.78 11.44 24.84
N GLU A 44 22.28 12.65 25.05
CA GLU A 44 21.07 12.86 25.85
C GLU A 44 19.97 12.01 25.20
N LEU A 45 19.96 10.73 25.53
CA LEU A 45 18.85 9.85 25.29
C LEU A 45 17.84 10.39 26.28
N HIS A 46 17.00 11.33 25.83
CA HIS A 46 15.82 11.73 26.56
C HIS A 46 15.14 10.43 26.99
N THR A 47 15.25 10.13 28.28
CA THR A 47 14.76 8.89 28.84
C THR A 47 13.30 8.77 28.44
N LEU A 48 12.87 7.58 28.02
CA LEU A 48 11.50 7.29 27.62
C LEU A 48 10.48 7.86 28.64
N ASP A 49 10.85 7.97 29.91
CA ASP A 49 10.07 8.62 30.98
C ASP A 49 9.68 10.08 30.73
N ILE A 50 10.42 10.85 29.93
CA ILE A 50 10.13 12.25 29.61
C ILE A 50 9.31 12.35 28.31
N VAL A 51 9.68 11.56 27.31
CA VAL A 51 9.09 11.65 25.96
C VAL A 51 7.72 10.96 25.89
N VAL A 52 7.52 9.87 26.64
CA VAL A 52 6.27 9.11 26.63
C VAL A 52 5.08 9.92 27.18
N PRO A 53 5.18 10.65 28.30
CA PRO A 53 4.07 11.49 28.78
C PRO A 53 3.76 12.65 27.84
N GLN A 54 4.77 13.26 27.22
CA GLN A 54 4.59 14.34 26.24
C GLN A 54 3.89 13.83 24.98
N LEU A 55 4.32 12.67 24.46
CA LEU A 55 3.67 12.03 23.33
C LEU A 55 2.22 11.63 23.65
N ALA A 56 1.98 11.09 24.85
CA ALA A 56 0.63 10.74 25.30
C ALA A 56 -0.30 11.97 25.40
N ALA A 57 0.22 13.11 25.88
CA ALA A 57 -0.54 14.36 25.94
C ALA A 57 -0.93 14.86 24.54
N ILE A 58 0.01 14.87 23.60
CA ILE A 58 -0.23 15.30 22.21
C ILE A 58 -1.24 14.37 21.52
N LEU A 59 -1.10 13.05 21.71
CA LEU A 59 -2.03 12.07 21.14
C LEU A 59 -3.44 12.24 21.68
N LYS A 60 -3.58 12.53 22.98
CA LYS A 60 -4.88 12.75 23.61
C LYS A 60 -5.56 14.01 23.09
N GLU A 61 -4.83 15.13 23.00
CA GLU A 61 -5.34 16.40 22.47
C GLU A 61 -5.84 16.26 21.02
N ASN A 62 -5.06 15.56 20.19
CA ASN A 62 -5.44 15.29 18.81
C ASN A 62 -6.71 14.41 18.73
N PHE A 63 -6.84 13.42 19.62
CA PHE A 63 -8.02 12.55 19.67
C PHE A 63 -9.28 13.29 20.13
N ASP A 64 -9.16 14.15 21.15
CA ASP A 64 -10.27 14.98 21.64
C ASP A 64 -10.75 15.95 20.54
N THR A 65 -9.80 16.52 19.79
CA THR A 65 -10.11 17.38 18.63
C THR A 65 -10.82 16.61 17.52
N LEU A 66 -10.39 15.38 17.25
CA LEU A 66 -11.02 14.51 16.25
C LEU A 66 -12.46 14.16 16.66
N ASN A 67 -12.68 13.77 17.91
CA ASN A 67 -14.00 13.44 18.43
C ASN A 67 -14.95 14.63 18.34
N GLY A 68 -14.51 15.84 18.70
CA GLY A 68 -15.33 17.05 18.54
C GLY A 68 -15.74 17.31 17.09
N LYS A 69 -14.88 17.00 16.11
CA LYS A 69 -15.22 17.11 14.68
C LYS A 69 -16.21 16.04 14.23
N ILE A 70 -16.09 14.81 14.75
CA ILE A 70 -17.03 13.71 14.48
C ILE A 70 -18.41 14.05 15.04
N ASP A 71 -18.48 14.58 16.27
CA ASP A 71 -19.74 14.98 16.90
C ASP A 71 -20.40 16.14 16.14
N ALA A 72 -19.62 17.12 15.67
CA ALA A 72 -20.12 18.21 14.85
C ALA A 72 -20.67 17.72 13.49
N LEU A 73 -20.00 16.73 12.87
CA LEU A 73 -20.48 16.10 11.64
C LEU A 73 -21.77 15.30 11.88
N ALA A 74 -21.84 14.54 12.98
CA ALA A 74 -23.02 13.78 13.37
C ALA A 74 -24.24 14.69 13.58
N ALA A 75 -24.05 15.82 14.27
CA ALA A 75 -25.10 16.83 14.45
C ALA A 75 -25.57 17.42 13.09
N GLY A 76 -24.66 17.64 12.15
CA GLY A 76 -25.01 18.09 10.80
C GLY A 76 -25.79 17.03 9.99
N VAL A 77 -25.43 15.76 10.12
CA VAL A 77 -26.13 14.64 9.46
C VAL A 77 -27.56 14.45 9.99
N ASP A 78 -27.77 14.66 11.29
CA ASP A 78 -29.12 14.60 11.86
C ASP A 78 -30.00 15.76 11.36
N SER A 79 -29.42 16.94 11.09
CA SER A 79 -30.12 18.05 10.43
C SER A 79 -30.53 17.76 8.98
N ILE A 80 -29.75 16.95 8.25
CA ILE A 80 -30.07 16.54 6.86
C ILE A 80 -31.21 15.50 6.84
N LYS A 81 -31.24 14.59 7.83
CA LYS A 81 -32.34 13.62 7.96
C LYS A 81 -33.67 14.29 8.25
N ASP A 82 -33.69 15.42 8.95
CA ASP A 82 -34.94 16.10 9.29
C ASP A 82 -35.59 16.81 8.08
N LEU A 83 -34.78 17.27 7.12
CA LEU A 83 -35.27 17.82 5.84
C LEU A 83 -35.92 16.75 4.95
N SER A 84 -35.50 15.48 5.06
CA SER A 84 -36.08 14.38 4.26
C SER A 84 -37.51 14.00 4.65
N LYS A 85 -38.01 14.49 5.80
CA LYS A 85 -39.40 14.27 6.25
C LYS A 85 -40.39 15.29 5.70
N GLN A 86 -39.93 16.38 5.08
CA GLN A 86 -40.79 17.27 4.30
C GLN A 86 -40.94 16.73 2.88
N ARG A 87 -41.90 15.81 2.75
CA ARG A 87 -42.36 15.18 1.51
C ARG A 87 -42.79 16.24 0.48
N LEU A 88 -41.93 16.51 -0.51
CA LEU A 88 -42.29 17.27 -1.71
C LEU A 88 -43.16 16.37 -2.61
N VAL A 89 -44.49 16.54 -2.51
CA VAL A 89 -45.43 15.97 -3.47
C VAL A 89 -45.39 16.82 -4.73
N ILE A 90 -44.62 16.41 -5.74
CA ILE A 90 -44.73 16.99 -7.08
C ILE A 90 -45.84 16.21 -7.81
N ARG A 91 -46.96 16.90 -8.08
CA ARG A 91 -48.08 16.44 -8.91
C ARG A 91 -47.67 16.58 -10.38
N TRP A 92 -47.87 15.54 -11.18
CA TRP A 92 -47.44 15.44 -12.59
C TRP A 92 -48.30 16.24 -13.59
N GLU A 93 -48.97 17.32 -13.19
CA GLU A 93 -49.98 17.99 -14.04
C GLU A 93 -49.56 19.35 -14.61
N ASP A 94 -48.38 19.88 -14.30
CA ASP A 94 -47.93 21.20 -14.80
C ASP A 94 -46.63 21.14 -15.61
N VAL A 95 -46.62 20.41 -16.73
CA VAL A 95 -45.57 20.58 -17.77
C VAL A 95 -46.23 21.11 -19.03
N ASP A 96 -46.13 22.43 -19.17
CA ASP A 96 -46.65 23.21 -20.28
C ASP A 96 -45.89 22.90 -21.58
N VAL A 97 -46.65 22.79 -22.66
CA VAL A 97 -46.18 22.51 -24.03
C VAL A 97 -45.84 23.86 -24.67
N GLY A 98 -44.57 24.06 -25.02
CA GLY A 98 -44.12 25.25 -25.75
C GLY A 98 -43.11 24.90 -26.83
N GLU A 99 -43.60 24.81 -28.06
CA GLU A 99 -42.86 24.66 -29.31
C GLU A 99 -41.79 25.77 -29.49
N HIS A 100 -40.62 25.41 -30.04
CA HIS A 100 -40.16 26.05 -31.28
C HIS A 100 -39.13 25.19 -32.03
N SER A 101 -39.44 25.06 -33.32
CA SER A 101 -38.73 24.50 -34.48
C SER A 101 -37.24 24.84 -34.56
N ASP A 102 -36.35 23.87 -34.81
CA ASP A 102 -36.00 23.24 -36.11
C ASP A 102 -34.87 23.99 -36.84
N VAL A 103 -33.66 23.40 -36.91
CA VAL A 103 -32.81 23.40 -38.12
C VAL A 103 -31.86 22.18 -38.07
N GLY A 104 -32.20 21.14 -38.83
CA GLY A 104 -31.33 20.62 -39.89
C GLY A 104 -30.27 19.55 -39.58
N ALA A 105 -30.63 18.29 -39.90
CA ALA A 105 -29.91 17.32 -40.76
C ALA A 105 -28.43 16.97 -40.43
N ARG A 106 -27.95 15.71 -40.49
CA ARG A 106 -28.40 14.52 -41.21
C ARG A 106 -27.60 13.32 -40.68
N VAL A 107 -28.27 12.17 -40.66
CA VAL A 107 -27.72 10.81 -40.51
C VAL A 107 -26.73 10.50 -41.64
N ASN A 108 -25.56 9.91 -41.32
CA ASN A 108 -25.18 8.68 -42.00
C ASN A 108 -24.18 7.82 -41.21
N ARG A 109 -24.55 6.55 -41.11
CA ARG A 109 -23.81 5.42 -40.57
C ARG A 109 -23.14 4.75 -41.76
N GLU A 110 -21.81 4.70 -41.78
CA GLU A 110 -21.09 3.83 -42.70
C GLU A 110 -20.04 3.01 -41.95
N THR A 111 -20.39 1.73 -41.84
CA THR A 111 -19.49 0.62 -41.56
C THR A 111 -18.68 0.37 -42.82
N SER A 112 -17.35 0.54 -42.77
CA SER A 112 -16.45 0.13 -43.86
C SER A 112 -15.27 -0.63 -43.26
N ASN A 113 -15.35 -1.95 -43.45
CA ASN A 113 -14.31 -2.93 -43.22
C ASN A 113 -13.39 -2.98 -44.46
N SER A 114 -12.07 -3.01 -44.26
CA SER A 114 -10.96 -3.47 -45.15
C SER A 114 -9.71 -2.64 -44.80
N GLY A 115 -8.51 -3.15 -44.61
CA GLY A 115 -7.92 -4.46 -44.79
C GLY A 115 -6.41 -4.27 -44.95
N ALA A 116 -5.63 -5.07 -44.20
CA ALA A 116 -4.25 -5.49 -44.48
C ALA A 116 -3.14 -4.43 -44.69
N GLY A 117 -2.29 -4.31 -43.67
CA GLY A 117 -0.90 -3.87 -43.77
C GLY A 117 -0.12 -4.53 -42.64
N GLY A 118 0.41 -5.72 -42.89
CA GLY A 118 1.01 -6.57 -41.89
C GLY A 118 2.42 -6.14 -41.52
N ASP A 119 2.56 -5.48 -40.37
CA ASP A 119 3.67 -5.76 -39.48
C ASP A 119 3.16 -6.75 -38.43
N LYS A 120 3.59 -8.01 -38.55
CA LYS A 120 3.45 -8.98 -37.45
C LYS A 120 4.39 -8.53 -36.33
N CYS A 121 4.01 -7.48 -35.62
CA CYS A 121 4.45 -7.28 -34.26
C CYS A 121 3.83 -8.45 -33.49
N SER A 122 4.62 -9.49 -33.25
CA SER A 122 4.22 -10.61 -32.42
C SER A 122 3.79 -10.02 -31.08
N CYS A 123 2.48 -9.92 -30.83
CA CYS A 123 1.98 -9.49 -29.53
C CYS A 123 2.62 -10.43 -28.51
N PRO A 124 3.51 -9.94 -27.61
CA PRO A 124 4.10 -10.80 -26.61
C PRO A 124 2.94 -11.38 -25.81
N VAL A 125 2.80 -12.71 -25.85
CA VAL A 125 1.73 -13.40 -25.15
C VAL A 125 2.10 -13.38 -23.68
N VAL A 126 1.65 -12.34 -22.98
CA VAL A 126 1.83 -12.20 -21.53
C VAL A 126 0.99 -13.25 -20.83
N LYS A 127 1.62 -14.10 -20.02
CA LYS A 127 0.96 -15.14 -19.23
C LYS A 127 1.44 -15.06 -17.81
N LEU A 128 0.49 -15.13 -16.87
CA LEU A 128 0.81 -15.23 -15.45
C LEU A 128 1.39 -16.62 -15.14
N SER A 129 2.61 -16.63 -14.59
CA SER A 129 3.29 -17.83 -14.13
C SER A 129 2.50 -18.50 -13.03
N ARG A 130 2.17 -19.79 -13.23
CA ARG A 130 1.50 -20.62 -12.21
C ARG A 130 2.44 -21.13 -11.13
N ALA A 131 3.74 -20.89 -11.27
CA ALA A 131 4.76 -21.35 -10.34
C ALA A 131 4.97 -20.41 -9.14
N VAL A 132 4.55 -19.15 -9.24
CA VAL A 132 4.71 -18.14 -8.16
C VAL A 132 4.03 -18.61 -6.87
N ARG A 133 4.80 -18.63 -5.77
CA ARG A 133 4.33 -19.05 -4.43
C ARG A 133 4.52 -18.01 -3.34
N THR A 134 5.39 -17.03 -3.56
CA THR A 134 5.72 -15.99 -2.56
C THR A 134 5.23 -14.61 -3.00
N VAL A 135 5.03 -13.71 -2.04
CA VAL A 135 4.66 -12.31 -2.33
C VAL A 135 5.79 -11.59 -3.07
N VAL A 136 7.05 -11.94 -2.78
CA VAL A 136 8.23 -11.38 -3.44
C VAL A 136 8.28 -11.77 -4.91
N GLU A 137 8.10 -13.05 -5.24
CA GLU A 137 8.04 -13.52 -6.64
C GLU A 137 6.88 -12.87 -7.41
N LEU A 138 5.73 -12.67 -6.74
CA LEU A 138 4.57 -12.02 -7.32
C LEU A 138 4.86 -10.55 -7.67
N TRP A 139 5.55 -9.82 -6.80
CA TRP A 139 5.94 -8.44 -7.06
C TRP A 139 6.98 -8.35 -8.17
N MET A 140 7.97 -9.25 -8.18
CA MET A 140 8.97 -9.33 -9.25
C MET A 140 8.32 -9.61 -10.61
N GLU A 141 7.34 -10.51 -10.69
CA GLU A 141 6.58 -10.75 -11.93
C GLU A 141 5.80 -9.51 -12.40
N TYR A 142 5.37 -8.67 -11.45
CA TYR A 142 4.63 -7.45 -11.74
C TYR A 142 5.51 -6.32 -12.28
N THR A 143 6.73 -6.20 -11.75
CA THR A 143 7.64 -5.08 -12.05
C THR A 143 8.73 -5.42 -13.05
N SER A 144 9.15 -6.69 -13.12
CA SER A 144 10.29 -7.11 -13.94
C SER A 144 9.85 -7.77 -15.24
N GLU A 145 10.59 -7.47 -16.30
CA GLU A 145 10.51 -8.19 -17.56
C GLU A 145 11.29 -9.51 -17.43
N VAL A 146 10.57 -10.62 -17.31
CA VAL A 146 11.18 -11.94 -17.19
C VAL A 146 11.05 -12.68 -18.53
N GLY A 147 12.18 -13.12 -19.09
CA GLY A 147 12.19 -14.04 -20.24
C GLY A 147 11.66 -13.45 -21.56
N GLY A 148 11.80 -12.14 -21.78
CA GLY A 148 11.34 -11.47 -23.01
C GLY A 148 9.83 -11.21 -23.05
N GLN A 149 9.14 -11.38 -21.93
CA GLN A 149 7.77 -10.91 -21.73
C GLN A 149 7.80 -9.54 -21.05
N ILE A 150 6.94 -8.63 -21.49
CA ILE A 150 6.70 -7.36 -20.79
C ILE A 150 6.16 -7.64 -19.39
N SER A 151 6.49 -6.76 -18.45
CA SER A 151 5.99 -6.85 -17.07
C SER A 151 4.46 -6.79 -17.04
N ILE A 152 3.83 -7.36 -16.00
CA ILE A 152 2.36 -7.33 -15.90
C ILE A 152 1.84 -5.88 -15.79
N ALA A 153 2.57 -5.01 -15.09
CA ALA A 153 2.23 -3.60 -14.97
C ALA A 153 2.20 -2.92 -16.35
N GLU A 154 3.19 -3.20 -17.19
CA GLU A 154 3.28 -2.66 -18.54
C GLU A 154 2.25 -3.29 -19.49
N ALA A 155 1.96 -4.59 -19.34
CA ALA A 155 0.89 -5.26 -20.07
C ALA A 155 -0.48 -4.64 -19.79
N ASP A 156 -0.78 -4.30 -18.53
CA ASP A 156 -2.03 -3.61 -18.17
C ASP A 156 -2.07 -2.18 -18.74
N LYS A 157 -0.93 -1.49 -18.80
CA LYS A 157 -0.82 -0.14 -19.38
C LYS A 157 -0.99 -0.14 -20.91
N LEU A 158 -0.32 -1.05 -21.62
CA LEU A 158 -0.28 -1.06 -23.09
C LEU A 158 -1.51 -1.74 -23.69
N MET A 159 -1.98 -2.83 -23.08
CA MET A 159 -2.99 -3.71 -23.66
C MET A 159 -4.31 -3.72 -22.87
N GLY A 160 -4.34 -3.17 -21.65
CA GLY A 160 -5.51 -3.16 -20.79
C GLY A 160 -6.03 -4.58 -20.53
N THR A 161 -7.32 -4.82 -20.79
CA THR A 161 -7.94 -6.14 -20.60
C THR A 161 -7.60 -7.16 -21.70
N LYS A 162 -7.00 -6.74 -22.82
CA LYS A 162 -6.79 -7.59 -24.00
C LYS A 162 -5.82 -8.76 -23.74
N TRP A 163 -4.86 -8.61 -22.84
CA TRP A 163 -3.92 -9.69 -22.51
C TRP A 163 -4.53 -10.75 -21.56
N ARG A 164 -5.69 -10.46 -20.96
CA ARG A 164 -6.41 -11.34 -20.01
C ARG A 164 -7.84 -11.66 -20.46
N GLN A 165 -8.06 -11.85 -21.76
CA GLN A 165 -9.39 -12.18 -22.30
C GLN A 165 -9.93 -13.54 -21.83
N ASN A 166 -9.06 -14.48 -21.47
CA ASN A 166 -9.48 -15.75 -20.91
C ASN A 166 -10.04 -15.55 -19.48
N PRO A 167 -11.29 -16.00 -19.19
CA PRO A 167 -11.89 -15.86 -17.86
C PRO A 167 -11.04 -16.44 -16.72
N THR A 168 -10.26 -17.49 -17.00
CA THR A 168 -9.36 -18.11 -16.02
C THR A 168 -8.15 -17.23 -15.72
N GLU A 169 -7.60 -16.56 -16.72
CA GLU A 169 -6.51 -15.59 -16.55
C GLU A 169 -7.03 -14.32 -15.86
N ALA A 170 -8.20 -13.83 -16.25
CA ALA A 170 -8.83 -12.67 -15.62
C ALA A 170 -9.05 -12.87 -14.12
N ARG A 171 -9.60 -14.03 -13.71
CA ARG A 171 -9.78 -14.38 -12.28
C ARG A 171 -8.46 -14.46 -11.54
N PHE A 172 -7.44 -15.03 -12.17
CA PHE A 172 -6.13 -15.18 -11.55
C PHE A 172 -5.43 -13.83 -11.37
N TYR A 173 -5.52 -12.96 -12.37
CA TYR A 173 -5.06 -11.57 -12.31
C TYR A 173 -5.76 -10.81 -11.19
N LEU A 174 -7.10 -10.80 -11.15
CA LEU A 174 -7.88 -10.11 -10.11
C LEU A 174 -7.46 -10.53 -8.70
N ARG A 175 -7.16 -11.83 -8.49
CA ARG A 175 -6.69 -12.31 -7.19
C ARG A 175 -5.29 -11.78 -6.85
N ARG A 176 -4.36 -11.78 -7.81
CA ARG A 176 -3.01 -11.23 -7.62
C ARG A 176 -2.99 -9.72 -7.50
N LYS A 177 -3.91 -9.03 -8.19
CA LYS A 177 -4.04 -7.57 -8.16
C LYS A 177 -4.22 -7.03 -6.75
N ARG A 178 -4.91 -7.77 -5.88
CA ARG A 178 -5.06 -7.42 -4.46
C ARG A 178 -3.72 -7.20 -3.75
N TYR A 179 -2.69 -7.95 -4.12
CA TYR A 179 -1.35 -7.76 -3.59
C TYR A 179 -0.68 -6.51 -4.15
N TYR A 180 -0.79 -6.27 -5.46
CA TYR A 180 -0.20 -5.09 -6.10
C TYR A 180 -0.78 -3.80 -5.49
N ASP A 181 -2.11 -3.75 -5.38
CA ASP A 181 -2.82 -2.61 -4.82
C ASP A 181 -2.42 -2.42 -3.35
N ALA A 182 -2.38 -3.49 -2.54
CA ALA A 182 -2.01 -3.38 -1.14
C ALA A 182 -0.54 -2.99 -0.90
N ILE A 183 0.40 -3.49 -1.72
CA ILE A 183 1.82 -3.09 -1.67
C ILE A 183 1.93 -1.59 -1.98
N ALA A 184 1.21 -1.11 -2.98
CA ALA A 184 1.19 0.31 -3.32
C ALA A 184 0.59 1.16 -2.19
N THR A 185 -0.53 0.73 -1.60
CA THR A 185 -1.18 1.44 -0.49
C THR A 185 -0.30 1.50 0.76
N ILE A 186 0.30 0.38 1.18
CA ILE A 186 1.14 0.31 2.38
C ILE A 186 2.44 1.09 2.17
N ALA A 187 3.08 0.97 1.00
CA ALA A 187 4.28 1.75 0.68
C ALA A 187 4.02 3.25 0.73
N ALA A 188 2.89 3.70 0.17
CA ALA A 188 2.49 5.11 0.20
C ALA A 188 2.13 5.59 1.62
N ARG A 189 1.44 4.76 2.40
CA ARG A 189 1.02 5.09 3.78
C ARG A 189 2.21 5.19 4.73
N ASP A 190 3.06 4.16 4.72
CA ASP A 190 4.14 4.02 5.70
C ASP A 190 5.44 4.68 5.23
N SER A 191 5.47 5.25 4.02
CA SER A 191 6.66 5.81 3.37
C SER A 191 7.82 4.81 3.27
N ILE A 192 7.49 3.55 2.98
CA ILE A 192 8.43 2.44 2.83
C ILE A 192 8.54 2.08 1.34
N THR A 193 9.69 1.57 0.90
CA THR A 193 9.85 1.10 -0.48
C THR A 193 8.99 -0.13 -0.76
N HIS A 194 8.58 -0.32 -2.01
CA HIS A 194 7.77 -1.47 -2.38
C HIS A 194 8.45 -2.80 -2.06
N GLU A 195 9.77 -2.88 -2.21
CA GLU A 195 10.56 -4.08 -1.88
C GLU A 195 10.44 -4.41 -0.39
N ALA A 196 10.64 -3.43 0.49
CA ALA A 196 10.53 -3.64 1.93
C ALA A 196 9.08 -3.98 2.35
N THR A 197 8.08 -3.38 1.72
CA THR A 197 6.67 -3.76 1.92
C THR A 197 6.40 -5.21 1.51
N THR A 198 6.98 -5.68 0.40
CA THR A 198 6.80 -7.07 -0.07
C THR A 198 7.40 -8.09 0.89
N GLU A 199 8.60 -7.81 1.41
CA GLU A 199 9.25 -8.65 2.41
C GLU A 199 8.43 -8.71 3.70
N LEU A 200 7.91 -7.56 4.17
CA LEU A 200 7.07 -7.49 5.35
C LEU A 200 5.79 -8.33 5.20
N LEU A 201 5.11 -8.24 4.06
CA LEU A 201 3.92 -9.04 3.78
C LEU A 201 4.24 -10.53 3.70
N GLU A 202 5.38 -10.91 3.12
CA GLU A 202 5.80 -12.32 3.06
C GLU A 202 6.12 -12.87 4.46
N VAL A 203 6.83 -12.11 5.30
CA VAL A 203 7.10 -12.49 6.70
C VAL A 203 5.79 -12.67 7.47
N LYS A 204 4.83 -11.75 7.29
CA LYS A 204 3.53 -11.81 7.97
C LYS A 204 2.69 -13.00 7.49
N ARG A 205 2.71 -13.27 6.18
CA ARG A 205 2.05 -14.44 5.59
C ARG A 205 2.66 -15.74 6.14
N ASN A 206 3.98 -15.83 6.16
CA ASN A 206 4.71 -17.02 6.63
C ASN A 206 4.50 -17.25 8.13
N SER A 207 4.50 -16.20 8.94
CA SER A 207 4.16 -16.26 10.37
C SER A 207 2.73 -16.74 10.63
N SER A 208 1.82 -16.42 9.71
CA SER A 208 0.41 -16.86 9.78
C SER A 208 0.21 -18.28 9.22
N GLY A 209 1.22 -18.87 8.59
CA GLY A 209 1.14 -20.19 7.94
C GLY A 209 0.13 -20.27 6.79
N LEU A 210 -0.30 -19.13 6.24
CA LEU A 210 -1.37 -19.08 5.24
C LEU A 210 -0.84 -19.19 3.81
N SER A 211 -1.59 -19.87 2.95
CA SER A 211 -1.33 -19.84 1.50
C SER A 211 -1.51 -18.43 0.94
N LEU A 212 -0.89 -18.15 -0.20
CA LEU A 212 -1.01 -16.86 -0.90
C LEU A 212 -2.48 -16.53 -1.26
N ASN A 213 -3.34 -17.53 -1.44
CA ASN A 213 -4.77 -17.27 -1.63
C ASN A 213 -5.48 -16.95 -0.30
N ALA A 214 -5.19 -17.70 0.77
CA ALA A 214 -5.84 -17.52 2.06
C ALA A 214 -5.47 -16.18 2.71
N PHE A 215 -4.22 -15.74 2.54
CA PHE A 215 -3.72 -14.47 3.08
C PHE A 215 -4.41 -13.24 2.47
N THR A 216 -5.03 -13.34 1.29
CA THR A 216 -5.77 -12.23 0.65
C THR A 216 -6.88 -11.63 1.52
N LYS A 217 -7.43 -12.39 2.47
CA LYS A 217 -8.45 -11.88 3.40
C LYS A 217 -7.85 -10.94 4.44
N GLN A 218 -6.63 -11.22 4.90
CA GLN A 218 -5.92 -10.38 5.86
C GLN A 218 -5.35 -9.12 5.21
N LEU A 219 -5.17 -9.10 3.88
CA LEU A 219 -4.68 -7.91 3.18
C LEU A 219 -5.62 -6.71 3.33
N ASP A 220 -6.94 -6.92 3.38
CA ASP A 220 -7.90 -5.82 3.58
C ASP A 220 -7.74 -5.18 4.96
N ASP A 221 -7.57 -6.01 5.99
CA ASP A 221 -7.33 -5.51 7.35
C ASP A 221 -6.01 -4.71 7.40
N LEU A 222 -4.97 -5.16 6.70
CA LEU A 222 -3.66 -4.50 6.69
C LEU A 222 -3.66 -3.15 5.96
N THR A 223 -4.49 -3.01 4.93
CA THR A 223 -4.67 -1.76 4.22
C THR A 223 -5.59 -0.80 4.97
N GLN A 224 -6.53 -1.30 5.80
CA GLN A 224 -7.49 -0.50 6.57
C GLN A 224 -7.09 -0.18 8.01
N LEU A 225 -6.08 -0.85 8.60
CA LEU A 225 -5.79 -0.84 10.04
C LEU A 225 -5.43 0.52 10.69
N HIS A 226 -5.44 1.65 9.97
CA HIS A 226 -5.19 2.99 10.53
C HIS A 226 -5.88 4.13 9.73
N THR A 227 -7.15 3.95 9.33
CA THR A 227 -8.02 5.10 8.98
C THR A 227 -8.88 5.52 10.16
#